data_AF-P96682-F1
#
_entry.id   AF-P96682-F1
#
_cell.length_a   1.000
_cell.length_b   1.000
_cell.length_c   1.000
_cell.angle_alpha   90.00
_cell.angle_beta   90.00
_cell.angle_gamma   90.00
#
_symmetry.space_group_name_H-M   'P 1'
#
loop_
_entity.id
_entity.type
_entity.pdbx_description
1 polymer ?
#
loop_
_entity_poly.entity_id
_entity_poly.type
_entity_poly.pdbx_seq_one_letter_code
_entity_poly.pdbx_strand_id
1 'polypeptide(L)'
;MDIKKQDTRRFKEIKPKIMYYGTSTFLLTTLNEDGTTNISPMSSSWALGHYIILGVGLGGKAIDNLERHKECVINLPGPDLWENVERISSYSGKKSIPPLKKQIGFTYKKEKYEAAGLTPLQSKTVSPTRIKECPIQIEAEVKHIRLPEYESSFAIVETQALHFHAEESIILDENHINPSKWSPLIYNFRHYFGLGREVGKTFRSET
;
A
#
# COMPACT_ATOMS: atom_id res chain seq x y z
N MET A 1 31.34 13.00 38.83
CA MET A 1 32.25 12.66 37.73
C MET A 1 31.43 11.89 36.70
N ASP A 2 30.93 12.57 35.67
CA ASP A 2 30.25 11.90 34.56
C ASP A 2 31.30 11.21 33.70
N ILE A 3 31.41 9.90 33.86
CA ILE A 3 32.13 9.04 32.93
C ILE A 3 31.37 9.18 31.60
N LYS A 4 31.86 10.04 30.70
CA LYS A 4 31.39 10.12 29.32
C LYS A 4 31.48 8.72 28.74
N LYS A 5 30.35 8.01 28.66
CA LYS A 5 30.26 6.74 27.93
C LYS A 5 30.79 7.02 26.52
N GLN A 6 31.91 6.42 26.17
CA GLN A 6 32.42 6.46 24.81
C GLN A 6 31.33 5.93 23.89
N ASP A 7 30.98 6.71 22.87
CA ASP A 7 30.03 6.25 21.86
C ASP A 7 30.67 5.09 21.09
N THR A 8 30.14 3.89 21.28
CA THR A 8 30.63 2.68 20.63
C THR A 8 29.93 2.41 19.31
N ARG A 9 29.01 3.28 18.85
CA ARG A 9 28.29 3.08 17.60
C ARG A 9 29.26 3.18 16.42
N ARG A 10 29.26 2.16 15.58
CA ARG A 10 30.05 2.09 14.35
C ARG A 10 29.09 2.05 13.18
N PHE A 11 29.39 2.84 12.16
CA PHE A 11 28.61 2.91 10.93
C PHE A 11 29.46 2.45 9.76
N LYS A 12 28.82 1.79 8.80
CA LYS A 12 29.46 1.32 7.58
C LYS A 12 28.58 1.67 6.39
N GLU A 13 29.19 2.17 5.33
CA GLU A 13 28.50 2.37 4.06
C GLU A 13 28.13 1.02 3.43
N ILE A 14 26.88 0.90 3.01
CA ILE A 14 26.35 -0.22 2.25
C ILE A 14 25.42 0.30 1.15
N LYS A 15 25.17 -0.52 0.13
CA LYS A 15 24.23 -0.22 -0.97
C LYS A 15 23.08 -1.23 -0.94
N PRO A 16 22.01 -0.97 -0.17
CA PRO A 16 20.90 -1.91 -0.06
C PRO A 16 20.20 -2.07 -1.42
N LYS A 17 19.78 -3.29 -1.75
CA LYS A 17 19.04 -3.57 -3.00
C LYS A 17 17.59 -3.08 -2.97
N ILE A 18 17.10 -2.71 -1.80
CA ILE A 18 15.73 -2.27 -1.55
C ILE A 18 15.73 -1.33 -0.36
N MET A 19 14.96 -0.24 -0.41
CA MET A 19 14.91 0.82 0.62
C MET A 19 13.56 0.89 1.33
N TYR A 20 12.84 -0.23 1.44
CA TYR A 20 11.60 -0.30 2.20
C TYR A 20 11.95 -0.56 3.66
N TYR A 21 12.24 0.50 4.41
CA TYR A 21 12.72 0.45 5.81
C TYR A 21 11.58 0.44 6.84
N GLY A 22 10.43 -0.14 6.48
CA GLY A 22 9.22 -0.14 7.32
C GLY A 22 8.16 0.77 6.74
N THR A 23 7.51 0.32 5.67
CA THR A 23 6.38 1.03 5.05
C THR A 23 5.12 0.20 5.17
N SER A 24 3.95 0.84 5.23
CA SER A 24 2.69 0.09 5.23
C SER A 24 2.46 -0.54 3.86
N THR A 25 2.15 -1.83 3.86
CA THR A 25 1.58 -2.52 2.71
C THR A 25 0.14 -2.07 2.50
N PHE A 26 -0.27 -1.99 1.24
CA PHE A 26 -1.65 -1.73 0.83
C PHE A 26 -1.98 -2.52 -0.44
N LEU A 27 -3.27 -2.81 -0.61
CA LEU A 27 -3.85 -3.38 -1.81
C LEU A 27 -4.57 -2.25 -2.56
N LEU A 28 -3.99 -1.83 -3.69
CA LEU A 28 -4.57 -0.81 -4.55
C LEU A 28 -5.58 -1.44 -5.51
N THR A 29 -6.84 -1.01 -5.44
CA THR A 29 -7.87 -1.42 -6.39
C THR A 29 -8.09 -0.35 -7.46
N THR A 30 -8.10 -0.76 -8.72
CA THR A 30 -8.25 0.11 -9.90
C THR A 30 -9.11 -0.55 -10.97
N LEU A 31 -9.59 0.23 -11.95
CA LEU A 31 -10.51 -0.26 -12.98
C LEU A 31 -9.79 -0.74 -14.25
N ASN A 32 -10.02 -2.00 -14.63
CA ASN A 32 -9.66 -2.52 -15.94
C ASN A 32 -10.52 -1.88 -17.06
N GLU A 33 -10.16 -2.12 -18.32
CA GLU A 33 -10.87 -1.59 -19.49
C GLU A 33 -12.34 -2.06 -19.57
N ASP A 34 -12.64 -3.23 -19.03
CA ASP A 34 -13.96 -3.86 -19.03
C ASP A 34 -14.81 -3.51 -17.80
N GLY A 35 -14.38 -2.54 -16.98
CA GLY A 35 -15.08 -2.14 -15.76
C GLY A 35 -14.87 -3.08 -14.57
N THR A 36 -14.10 -4.17 -14.71
CA THR A 36 -13.76 -5.03 -13.56
C THR A 36 -12.66 -4.41 -12.70
N THR A 37 -12.64 -4.74 -11.41
CA THR A 37 -11.59 -4.27 -10.49
C THR A 37 -10.35 -5.17 -10.56
N ASN A 38 -9.16 -4.58 -10.69
CA ASN A 38 -7.86 -5.23 -10.50
C ASN A 38 -7.26 -4.85 -9.14
N ILE A 39 -6.60 -5.81 -8.48
CA ILE A 39 -5.90 -5.62 -7.20
C ILE A 39 -4.39 -5.58 -7.45
N SER A 40 -3.68 -4.63 -6.84
CA SER A 40 -2.21 -4.55 -6.90
C SER A 40 -1.62 -4.39 -5.50
N PRO A 41 -0.90 -5.41 -4.98
CA PRO A 41 -0.10 -5.28 -3.77
C PRO A 41 1.02 -4.26 -3.95
N MET A 42 1.13 -3.33 -3.00
CA MET A 42 2.12 -2.25 -3.02
C MET A 42 2.54 -1.90 -1.59
N SER A 43 3.66 -1.20 -1.44
CA SER A 43 4.14 -0.74 -0.11
C SER A 43 4.87 0.60 -0.19
N SER A 44 4.71 1.33 -1.28
CA SER A 44 5.40 2.58 -1.60
C SER A 44 4.41 3.73 -1.49
N SER A 45 4.15 4.20 -0.28
CA SER A 45 3.23 5.31 -0.04
C SER A 45 3.63 6.17 1.16
N TRP A 46 3.21 7.43 1.14
CA TRP A 46 3.20 8.33 2.30
C TRP A 46 2.00 9.28 2.22
N ALA A 47 1.57 9.82 3.35
CA ALA A 47 0.38 10.67 3.44
C ALA A 47 0.70 12.02 4.10
N LEU A 48 0.01 13.07 3.66
CA LEU A 48 0.04 14.40 4.28
C LEU A 48 -1.30 15.11 4.06
N GLY A 49 -1.97 15.48 5.16
CA GLY A 49 -3.34 16.00 5.09
C GLY A 49 -4.28 14.97 4.46
N HIS A 50 -5.05 15.40 3.46
CA HIS A 50 -5.96 14.53 2.70
C HIS A 50 -5.31 13.88 1.46
N TYR A 51 -3.99 14.00 1.29
CA TYR A 51 -3.30 13.48 0.11
C TYR A 51 -2.45 12.27 0.46
N ILE A 52 -2.45 11.29 -0.45
CA ILE A 52 -1.62 10.08 -0.36
C ILE A 52 -0.84 9.97 -1.66
N ILE A 53 0.48 9.89 -1.54
CA ILE A 53 1.40 9.81 -2.67
C ILE A 53 1.85 8.37 -2.80
N LEU A 54 1.68 7.80 -3.99
CA LEU A 54 1.99 6.40 -4.30
C LEU A 54 3.15 6.32 -5.29
N GLY A 55 4.14 5.48 -5.01
CA GLY A 55 5.15 5.09 -6.00
C GLY A 55 4.69 3.86 -6.77
N VAL A 56 4.28 4.00 -8.03
CA VAL A 56 3.69 2.91 -8.83
C VAL A 56 4.65 2.46 -9.92
N GLY A 57 5.01 1.17 -9.96
CA GLY A 57 5.90 0.64 -10.99
C GLY A 57 5.28 0.67 -12.40
N LEU A 58 6.02 1.16 -13.40
CA LEU A 58 5.51 1.39 -14.76
C LEU A 58 5.19 0.11 -15.55
N GLY A 59 5.74 -1.03 -15.13
CA GLY A 59 5.46 -2.33 -15.75
C GLY A 59 4.20 -3.04 -15.21
N GLY A 60 3.36 -2.39 -14.40
CA GLY A 60 2.20 -2.99 -13.73
C GLY A 60 0.86 -2.60 -14.35
N LYS A 61 -0.21 -3.36 -14.08
CA LYS A 61 -1.58 -3.04 -14.53
C LYS A 61 -2.16 -1.83 -13.80
N ALA A 62 -1.72 -1.57 -12.57
CA ALA A 62 -2.16 -0.43 -11.77
C ALA A 62 -1.97 0.90 -12.51
N ILE A 63 -0.78 1.16 -13.07
CA ILE A 63 -0.51 2.45 -13.70
C ILE A 63 -1.38 2.65 -14.95
N ASP A 64 -1.49 1.65 -15.84
CA ASP A 64 -2.35 1.75 -17.04
C ASP A 64 -3.79 2.06 -16.65
N ASN A 65 -4.27 1.42 -15.58
CA ASN A 65 -5.62 1.66 -15.07
C ASN A 65 -5.77 3.09 -14.55
N LEU A 66 -4.80 3.61 -13.78
CA LEU A 66 -4.83 4.98 -13.23
C LEU A 66 -4.61 6.06 -14.28
N GLU A 67 -3.90 5.77 -15.36
CA GLU A 67 -3.73 6.69 -16.49
C GLU A 67 -5.07 6.91 -17.20
N ARG A 68 -5.82 5.83 -17.42
CA ARG A 68 -7.13 5.84 -18.08
C ARG A 68 -8.28 6.24 -17.17
N HIS A 69 -8.30 5.79 -15.92
CA HIS A 69 -9.38 6.01 -14.95
C HIS A 69 -8.80 6.53 -13.63
N LYS A 70 -9.08 7.79 -13.31
CA LYS A 70 -8.44 8.54 -12.20
C LYS A 70 -9.01 8.24 -10.82
N GLU A 71 -9.68 7.11 -10.63
CA GLU A 71 -10.22 6.71 -9.31
C GLU A 71 -9.59 5.39 -8.85
N CYS A 72 -9.43 5.24 -7.53
CA CYS A 72 -8.87 4.05 -6.90
C CYS A 72 -9.35 3.89 -5.45
N VAL A 73 -9.12 2.72 -4.87
CA VAL A 73 -9.20 2.52 -3.42
C VAL A 73 -7.86 2.01 -2.89
N ILE A 74 -7.37 2.65 -1.83
CA ILE A 74 -6.20 2.22 -1.08
C ILE A 74 -6.71 1.40 0.12
N ASN A 75 -6.56 0.09 0.06
CA ASN A 75 -7.04 -0.83 1.11
C ASN A 75 -5.85 -1.25 1.96
N LEU A 76 -5.87 -0.96 3.26
CA LEU A 76 -4.78 -1.24 4.18
C LEU A 76 -5.07 -2.55 4.95
N PRO A 77 -4.36 -3.64 4.65
CA PRO A 77 -4.49 -4.89 5.39
C PRO A 77 -3.81 -4.79 6.77
N GLY A 78 -4.38 -5.50 7.74
CA GLY A 78 -3.67 -5.85 8.98
C GLY A 78 -2.68 -7.00 8.79
N PRO A 79 -1.85 -7.31 9.80
CA PRO A 79 -0.85 -8.37 9.73
C PRO A 79 -1.45 -9.74 9.38
N ASP A 80 -2.66 -10.05 9.86
CA ASP A 80 -3.32 -11.35 9.64
C ASP A 80 -3.65 -11.62 8.15
N LEU A 81 -3.65 -10.59 7.30
CA LEU A 81 -3.92 -10.71 5.87
C LEU A 81 -2.64 -10.85 5.02
N TRP A 82 -1.46 -10.99 5.63
CA TRP A 82 -0.19 -11.07 4.88
C TRP A 82 -0.18 -12.20 3.85
N GLU A 83 -0.77 -13.36 4.17
CA GLU A 83 -0.86 -14.47 3.22
C GLU A 83 -1.76 -14.15 2.02
N ASN A 84 -2.90 -13.46 2.26
CA ASN A 84 -3.82 -13.04 1.20
C ASN A 84 -3.13 -12.07 0.24
N VAL A 85 -2.32 -11.15 0.78
CA VAL A 85 -1.48 -10.25 -0.02
C VAL A 85 -0.45 -11.04 -0.82
N GLU A 86 0.29 -11.94 -0.17
CA GLU A 86 1.38 -12.69 -0.80
C GLU A 86 0.88 -13.64 -1.89
N ARG A 87 -0.30 -14.25 -1.74
CA ARG A 87 -0.92 -15.12 -2.75
C ARG A 87 -1.08 -14.46 -4.12
N ILE A 88 -1.14 -13.13 -4.18
CA ILE A 88 -1.30 -12.38 -5.43
C ILE A 88 -0.10 -11.48 -5.78
N SER A 89 0.98 -11.51 -4.98
CA SER A 89 2.18 -10.67 -5.15
C SER A 89 2.88 -10.92 -6.50
N SER A 90 2.83 -12.17 -6.98
CA SER A 90 3.41 -12.62 -8.25
C SER A 90 2.45 -12.51 -9.44
N TYR A 91 1.24 -11.98 -9.26
CA TYR A 91 0.26 -11.86 -10.34
C TYR A 91 0.20 -10.47 -10.98
N SER A 92 0.42 -10.46 -12.29
CA SER A 92 0.17 -9.31 -13.15
C SER A 92 -1.25 -9.31 -13.69
N GLY A 93 -1.90 -8.14 -13.71
CA GLY A 93 -3.14 -7.92 -14.46
C GLY A 93 -2.92 -7.70 -15.97
N LYS A 94 -1.66 -7.69 -16.43
CA LYS A 94 -1.28 -7.61 -17.85
C LYS A 94 -1.01 -9.01 -18.41
N LYS A 95 -1.65 -9.34 -19.54
CA LYS A 95 -1.38 -10.59 -20.29
C LYS A 95 0.05 -10.62 -20.84
N SER A 96 0.54 -9.48 -21.33
CA SER A 96 1.91 -9.30 -21.79
C SER A 96 2.86 -9.10 -20.61
N ILE A 97 3.43 -10.19 -20.11
CA ILE A 97 4.43 -10.14 -19.04
C ILE A 97 5.83 -10.08 -19.66
N PRO A 98 6.64 -9.06 -19.33
CA PRO A 98 8.02 -8.97 -19.80
C PRO A 98 8.84 -10.22 -19.44
N PRO A 99 9.80 -10.66 -20.29
CA PRO A 99 10.60 -11.86 -20.04
C PRO A 99 11.28 -11.87 -18.65
N LEU A 100 11.86 -10.75 -18.23
CA LEU A 100 12.50 -10.62 -16.92
C LEU A 100 11.52 -10.85 -15.75
N LYS A 101 10.28 -10.37 -15.88
CA LYS A 101 9.23 -10.61 -14.87
C LYS A 101 8.80 -12.09 -14.87
N LYS A 102 8.69 -12.73 -16.04
CA LYS A 102 8.39 -14.17 -16.13
C LYS A 102 9.48 -15.02 -15.47
N GLN A 103 10.75 -14.68 -15.67
CA GLN A 103 11.88 -15.40 -15.07
C GLN A 103 11.89 -15.37 -13.55
N ILE A 104 11.43 -14.28 -12.93
CA ILE A 104 11.31 -14.16 -11.47
C ILE A 104 9.93 -14.61 -10.95
N GLY A 105 9.12 -15.28 -11.78
CA GLY A 105 7.88 -15.95 -11.36
C GLY A 105 6.58 -15.19 -11.59
N PHE A 106 6.59 -14.00 -12.22
CA PHE A 106 5.33 -13.30 -12.49
C PHE A 106 4.51 -14.02 -13.56
N THR A 107 3.23 -14.23 -13.25
CA THR A 107 2.24 -14.82 -14.15
C THR A 107 0.99 -13.95 -14.25
N TYR A 108 0.13 -14.21 -15.24
CA TYR A 108 -1.06 -13.39 -15.48
C TYR A 108 -2.22 -13.97 -14.69
N LYS A 109 -2.95 -13.10 -13.98
CA LYS A 109 -4.21 -13.44 -13.31
C LYS A 109 -5.10 -12.20 -13.29
N LYS A 110 -6.30 -12.30 -13.84
CA LYS A 110 -7.30 -11.21 -13.80
C LYS A 110 -8.12 -11.29 -12.51
N GLU A 111 -8.50 -12.49 -12.10
CA GLU A 111 -9.41 -12.82 -11.00
C GLU A 111 -8.64 -12.88 -9.68
N LYS A 112 -8.15 -11.73 -9.22
CA LYS A 112 -7.28 -11.66 -8.04
C LYS A 112 -8.04 -11.71 -6.72
N TYR A 113 -9.32 -11.36 -6.69
CA TYR A 113 -10.15 -11.54 -5.48
C TYR A 113 -10.21 -13.00 -5.06
N GLU A 114 -10.59 -13.89 -5.99
CA GLU A 114 -10.61 -15.34 -5.76
C GLU A 114 -9.23 -15.87 -5.38
N ALA A 115 -8.18 -15.49 -6.11
CA ALA A 115 -6.83 -15.94 -5.85
C ALA A 115 -6.28 -15.51 -4.47
N ALA A 116 -6.68 -14.33 -4.00
CA ALA A 116 -6.30 -13.81 -2.69
C ALA A 116 -7.19 -14.36 -1.56
N GLY A 117 -8.36 -14.93 -1.87
CA GLY A 117 -9.39 -15.21 -0.88
C GLY A 117 -9.91 -13.94 -0.21
N LEU A 118 -10.18 -12.90 -1.02
CA LEU A 118 -10.66 -11.59 -0.58
C LEU A 118 -12.01 -11.29 -1.22
N THR A 119 -12.81 -10.45 -0.57
CA THR A 119 -14.19 -10.14 -1.01
C THR A 119 -14.30 -8.69 -1.47
N PRO A 120 -14.85 -8.43 -2.68
CA PRO A 120 -15.15 -7.07 -3.10
C PRO A 120 -16.27 -6.46 -2.25
N LEU A 121 -16.12 -5.20 -1.90
CA LEU A 121 -17.13 -4.39 -1.22
C LEU A 121 -17.35 -3.11 -2.03
N GLN A 122 -18.61 -2.75 -2.30
CA GLN A 122 -18.91 -1.57 -3.10
C GLN A 122 -18.39 -0.29 -2.42
N SER A 123 -17.78 0.58 -3.23
CA SER A 123 -17.34 1.92 -2.85
C SER A 123 -18.52 2.88 -2.81
N LYS A 124 -18.38 3.97 -2.05
CA LYS A 124 -19.41 4.99 -1.87
C LYS A 124 -19.51 5.92 -3.09
N THR A 125 -18.38 6.41 -3.59
CA THR A 125 -18.35 7.38 -4.71
C THR A 125 -17.43 6.97 -5.85
N VAL A 126 -16.32 6.27 -5.58
CA VAL A 126 -15.43 5.81 -6.66
C VAL A 126 -15.92 4.51 -7.30
N SER A 127 -15.50 4.27 -8.54
CA SER A 127 -15.90 3.07 -9.31
C SER A 127 -15.22 1.76 -8.88
N PRO A 128 -13.90 1.72 -8.58
CA PRO A 128 -13.25 0.48 -8.14
C PRO A 128 -13.79 0.03 -6.78
N THR A 129 -13.92 -1.27 -6.59
CA THR A 129 -14.40 -1.85 -5.31
C THR A 129 -13.36 -1.73 -4.20
N ARG A 130 -13.82 -1.59 -2.96
CA ARG A 130 -13.04 -1.78 -1.73
C ARG A 130 -12.85 -3.28 -1.46
N ILE A 131 -11.96 -3.61 -0.53
CA ILE A 131 -11.72 -4.97 -0.06
C ILE A 131 -12.27 -5.11 1.36
N LYS A 132 -13.26 -6.01 1.53
CA LYS A 132 -14.02 -6.15 2.78
C LYS A 132 -13.14 -6.45 3.99
N GLU A 133 -12.13 -7.29 3.80
CA GLU A 133 -11.28 -7.81 4.88
C GLU A 133 -10.26 -6.77 5.36
N CYS A 134 -9.93 -5.75 4.56
CA CYS A 134 -8.96 -4.72 4.97
C CYS A 134 -9.59 -3.78 6.03
N PRO A 135 -9.02 -3.62 7.23
CA PRO A 135 -9.65 -2.80 8.28
C PRO A 135 -9.73 -1.31 7.96
N ILE A 136 -8.87 -0.78 7.08
CA ILE A 136 -8.97 0.59 6.58
C ILE A 136 -9.07 0.57 5.06
N GLN A 137 -10.01 1.33 4.49
CA GLN A 137 -10.20 1.48 3.05
C GLN A 137 -10.38 2.96 2.70
N ILE A 138 -9.58 3.47 1.78
CA ILE A 138 -9.57 4.89 1.43
C ILE A 138 -9.94 5.03 -0.05
N GLU A 139 -11.13 5.55 -0.32
CA GLU A 139 -11.54 5.91 -1.67
C GLU A 139 -10.81 7.20 -2.08
N ALA A 140 -10.17 7.20 -3.24
CA ALA A 140 -9.30 8.30 -3.65
C ALA A 140 -9.37 8.60 -5.15
N GLU A 141 -9.20 9.86 -5.50
CA GLU A 141 -9.00 10.33 -6.86
C GLU A 141 -7.54 10.69 -7.13
N VAL A 142 -7.06 10.42 -8.33
CA VAL A 142 -5.73 10.80 -8.81
C VAL A 142 -5.76 12.25 -9.26
N LYS A 143 -4.98 13.10 -8.60
CA LYS A 143 -4.80 14.51 -8.98
C LYS A 143 -3.71 14.67 -10.03
N HIS A 144 -2.63 13.91 -9.89
CA HIS A 144 -1.50 13.97 -10.82
C HIS A 144 -0.75 12.64 -10.92
N ILE A 145 -0.19 12.37 -12.10
CA ILE A 145 0.75 11.27 -12.34
C ILE A 145 2.01 11.88 -12.92
N ARG A 146 3.10 11.86 -12.15
CA ARG A 146 4.41 12.35 -12.57
C ARG A 146 5.32 11.18 -12.93
N LEU A 147 5.91 11.24 -14.12
CA LEU A 147 6.97 10.34 -14.56
C LEU A 147 8.33 11.03 -14.37
N PRO A 148 9.19 10.57 -13.45
CA PRO A 148 10.49 11.19 -13.27
C PRO A 148 11.39 10.96 -14.50
N GLU A 149 11.96 12.02 -15.06
CA GLU A 149 12.89 11.93 -16.20
C GLU A 149 14.18 11.15 -15.86
N TYR A 150 14.58 11.18 -14.58
CA TYR A 150 15.78 10.52 -14.08
C TYR A 150 15.59 9.04 -13.71
N GLU A 151 14.35 8.54 -13.70
CA GLU A 151 14.06 7.17 -13.30
C GLU A 151 12.78 6.66 -13.98
N SER A 152 12.96 5.75 -14.92
CA SER A 152 11.91 5.25 -15.81
C SER A 152 11.20 3.98 -15.32
N SER A 153 11.50 3.52 -14.09
CA SER A 153 10.87 2.33 -13.53
C SER A 153 9.57 2.58 -12.78
N PHE A 154 9.28 3.82 -12.36
CA PHE A 154 8.09 4.15 -11.57
C PHE A 154 7.46 5.51 -11.91
N ALA A 155 6.19 5.65 -11.55
CA ALA A 155 5.42 6.89 -11.52
C ALA A 155 5.19 7.33 -10.07
N ILE A 156 5.09 8.64 -9.86
CA ILE A 156 4.60 9.23 -8.62
C ILE A 156 3.16 9.64 -8.86
N VAL A 157 2.25 8.99 -8.15
CA VAL A 157 0.82 9.20 -8.27
C VAL A 157 0.34 9.96 -7.03
N GLU A 158 -0.07 11.20 -7.24
CA GLU A 158 -0.66 12.04 -6.21
C GLU A 158 -2.16 11.77 -6.16
N THR A 159 -2.64 11.28 -5.01
CA THR A 159 -4.06 10.99 -4.80
C THR A 159 -4.63 11.85 -3.69
N GLN A 160 -5.91 12.19 -3.79
CA GLN A 160 -6.69 12.85 -2.75
C GLN A 160 -7.71 11.85 -2.19
N ALA A 161 -7.70 11.66 -0.88
CA ALA A 161 -8.71 10.88 -0.18
C ALA A 161 -10.06 11.59 -0.23
N LEU A 162 -11.09 10.86 -0.63
CA LEU A 162 -12.49 11.29 -0.70
C LEU A 162 -13.30 10.73 0.47
N HIS A 163 -13.10 9.45 0.78
CA HIS A 163 -13.71 8.77 1.91
C HIS A 163 -12.69 7.89 2.63
N PHE A 164 -12.71 7.94 3.95
CA PHE A 164 -11.91 7.08 4.82
C PHE A 164 -12.86 6.16 5.58
N HIS A 165 -12.79 4.86 5.30
CA HIS A 165 -13.56 3.82 5.98
C HIS A 165 -12.65 3.07 6.93
N ALA A 166 -13.14 2.79 8.12
CA ALA A 166 -12.45 1.95 9.10
C ALA A 166 -13.41 0.93 9.70
N GLU A 167 -12.88 -0.22 10.08
CA GLU A 167 -13.60 -1.22 10.86
C GLU A 167 -13.97 -0.65 12.23
N GLU A 168 -15.22 -0.85 12.66
CA GLU A 168 -15.72 -0.29 13.93
C GLU A 168 -14.85 -0.64 15.14
N SER A 169 -14.26 -1.84 15.14
CA SER A 169 -13.43 -2.35 16.23
C SER A 169 -12.18 -1.50 16.50
N ILE A 170 -11.64 -0.82 15.47
CA ILE A 170 -10.41 0.01 15.54
C ILE A 170 -10.70 1.51 15.66
N ILE A 171 -11.96 1.94 15.59
CA ILE A 171 -12.35 3.34 15.74
C ILE A 171 -12.38 3.70 17.23
N LEU A 172 -11.81 4.86 17.59
CA LEU A 172 -11.91 5.42 18.94
C LEU A 172 -13.12 6.34 19.07
N ASP A 173 -13.27 7.27 18.11
CA ASP A 173 -14.38 8.21 17.98
C ASP A 173 -14.54 8.65 16.51
N GLU A 174 -15.39 9.63 16.23
CA GLU A 174 -15.66 10.13 14.86
C GLU A 174 -14.41 10.47 14.04
N ASN A 175 -13.35 10.98 14.68
CA ASN A 175 -12.17 11.51 14.00
C ASN A 175 -10.88 10.74 14.29
N HIS A 176 -10.91 9.75 15.20
CA HIS A 176 -9.72 9.07 15.68
C HIS A 176 -9.76 7.55 15.49
N ILE A 177 -8.70 7.01 14.90
CA ILE A 177 -8.37 5.58 14.96
C ILE A 177 -7.66 5.28 16.27
N ASN A 178 -8.02 4.20 16.94
CA ASN A 178 -7.37 3.74 18.15
C ASN A 178 -6.01 3.08 17.80
N PRO A 179 -4.86 3.72 18.12
CA PRO A 179 -3.55 3.21 17.74
C PRO A 179 -3.16 1.92 18.48
N SER A 180 -3.81 1.61 19.60
CA SER A 180 -3.59 0.34 20.33
C SER A 180 -4.32 -0.85 19.71
N LYS A 181 -5.31 -0.59 18.84
CA LYS A 181 -6.10 -1.62 18.16
C LYS A 181 -5.75 -1.77 16.69
N TRP A 182 -5.42 -0.67 16.01
CA TRP A 182 -4.98 -0.71 14.62
C TRP A 182 -3.52 -1.16 14.52
N SER A 183 -3.25 -2.17 13.69
CA SER A 183 -1.90 -2.62 13.36
C SER A 183 -1.78 -2.78 11.84
N PRO A 184 -1.03 -1.91 11.13
CA PRO A 184 -0.75 -2.08 9.71
C PRO A 184 0.15 -3.28 9.45
N LEU A 185 -0.05 -3.94 8.29
CA LEU A 185 0.95 -4.82 7.71
C LEU A 185 2.15 -3.99 7.22
N ILE A 186 3.29 -4.14 7.88
CA ILE A 186 4.54 -3.43 7.57
C ILE A 186 5.42 -4.28 6.65
N TYR A 187 5.87 -3.70 5.55
CA TYR A 187 6.90 -4.25 4.68
C TYR A 187 8.27 -3.65 5.04
N ASN A 188 9.16 -4.52 5.52
CA ASN A 188 10.49 -4.14 5.98
C ASN A 188 11.54 -5.06 5.34
N PHE A 189 12.29 -4.51 4.38
CA PHE A 189 13.32 -5.22 3.59
C PHE A 189 12.87 -6.59 3.04
N ARG A 190 11.66 -6.66 2.46
CA ARG A 190 11.03 -7.89 1.92
C ARG A 190 10.48 -8.89 2.93
N HIS A 191 10.30 -8.45 4.17
CA HIS A 191 9.63 -9.22 5.20
C HIS A 191 8.39 -8.47 5.68
N TYR A 192 7.37 -9.24 6.06
CA TYR A 192 6.13 -8.73 6.63
C TYR A 192 6.20 -8.71 8.16
N PHE A 193 5.71 -7.63 8.77
CA PHE A 193 5.63 -7.45 10.22
C PHE A 193 4.29 -6.81 10.60
N GLY A 194 3.84 -7.04 11.83
CA GLY A 194 2.86 -6.16 12.49
C GLY A 194 3.57 -5.13 13.37
N LEU A 195 2.82 -4.20 13.95
CA LEU A 195 3.35 -3.34 15.02
C LEU A 195 3.73 -4.17 16.26
N GLY A 196 4.79 -3.74 16.94
CA GLY A 196 5.12 -4.20 18.28
C GLY A 196 4.40 -3.35 19.35
N ARG A 197 4.86 -3.47 20.61
CA ARG A 197 4.36 -2.63 21.70
C ARG A 197 4.52 -1.14 21.40
N GLU A 198 3.55 -0.35 21.82
CA GLU A 198 3.69 1.11 21.83
C GLU A 198 4.88 1.51 22.72
N VAL A 199 5.68 2.46 22.23
CA VAL A 199 6.84 2.99 22.95
C VAL A 199 6.62 4.43 23.46
N GLY A 200 5.57 5.10 22.98
CA GLY A 200 5.20 6.45 23.36
C GLY A 200 4.44 7.17 22.24
N LYS A 201 4.01 8.39 22.53
CA LYS A 201 3.23 9.25 21.63
C LYS A 201 3.86 10.62 21.44
N THR A 202 3.48 11.32 20.37
CA THR A 202 3.97 12.67 20.09
C THR A 202 3.27 13.70 20.98
N PHE A 203 3.87 14.88 21.16
CA PHE A 203 3.23 15.98 21.91
C PHE A 203 1.93 16.51 21.26
N ARG A 204 1.68 16.15 19.99
CA ARG A 204 0.47 16.52 19.25
C ARG A 204 -0.62 15.44 19.30
N SER A 205 -0.37 14.32 19.99
CA SER A 205 -1.39 13.27 20.13
C SER A 205 -2.57 13.80 20.93
N GLU A 206 -3.78 13.70 20.37
CA GLU A 206 -5.04 14.05 21.04
C GLU A 206 -5.63 12.85 21.81
N THR A 207 -5.03 11.67 21.61
CA THR A 207 -5.36 10.40 22.27
C THR A 207 -4.18 9.93 23.12
#